data_AF-A0A354HQZ4-F1
#
_entry.id   AF-A0A354HQZ4-F1
#
_cell.length_a   1.000
_cell.length_b   1.000
_cell.length_c   1.000
_cell.angle_alpha   90.00
_cell.angle_beta   90.00
_cell.angle_gamma   90.00
#
_symmetry.space_group_name_H-M   'P 1'
#
loop_
_entity.id
_entity.type
_entity.pdbx_description
1 polymer ?
#
loop_
_entity_poly.entity_id
_entity_poly.type
_entity_poly.pdbx_seq_one_letter_code
_entity_poly.pdbx_strand_id
1 'polypeptide(L)' 'MKKIEKDGHVSEEQLDRYVATHLIDVGSLRADDFDAYFINRAKALLEKISQAMGKPIANLSGEDIILAFGKPLD' A
#
# COMPACT_ATOMS: atom_id res chain seq x y z
N MET A 1 2.93 10.06 -11.86
CA MET A 1 2.66 11.23 -10.98
C MET A 1 3.00 12.56 -11.66
N LYS A 2 4.14 12.64 -12.35
CA LYS A 2 4.64 13.80 -13.11
C LYS A 2 3.62 14.61 -13.92
N LYS A 3 2.61 13.98 -14.51
CA LYS A 3 1.57 14.71 -15.27
C LYS A 3 0.71 15.61 -14.36
N ILE A 4 0.24 15.08 -13.24
CA ILE A 4 -0.63 15.78 -12.29
C ILE A 4 0.11 16.97 -11.65
N GLU A 5 1.39 16.78 -11.35
CA GLU A 5 2.27 17.82 -10.79
C GLU A 5 2.56 18.91 -11.83
N LYS A 6 2.80 18.52 -13.09
CA LYS A 6 3.11 19.45 -14.19
C LYS A 6 1.91 20.32 -14.57
N ASP A 7 0.69 19.79 -14.43
CA ASP A 7 -0.54 20.54 -14.71
C ASP A 7 -0.85 21.62 -13.64
N GLY A 8 -0.03 21.70 -12.57
CA GLY A 8 -0.04 22.79 -11.59
C GLY A 8 -1.21 22.75 -10.60
N HIS A 9 -1.99 21.66 -10.60
CA HIS A 9 -3.15 21.52 -9.72
C HIS A 9 -2.79 21.28 -8.25
N VAL A 10 -1.61 20.70 -7.98
CA VAL A 10 -1.11 20.33 -6.66
C VAL A 10 0.42 20.33 -6.66
N SER A 11 1.06 20.65 -5.52
CA SER A 11 2.49 20.43 -5.34
C SER A 11 2.82 18.93 -5.24
N GLU A 12 4.09 18.57 -5.44
CA GLU A 12 4.58 17.20 -5.26
C GLU A 12 4.27 16.68 -3.85
N GLU A 13 4.53 17.50 -2.83
CA GLU A 13 4.29 17.18 -1.42
C GLU A 13 2.80 17.10 -1.09
N GLN A 14 1.94 17.86 -1.77
CA GLN A 14 0.50 17.74 -1.63
C GLN A 14 -0.02 16.44 -2.23
N LEU A 15 0.45 16.10 -3.44
CA LEU A 15 0.08 14.86 -4.10
C LEU A 15 0.50 13.64 -3.27
N ASP A 16 1.72 13.66 -2.73
CA ASP A 16 2.23 12.59 -1.85
C ASP A 16 1.37 12.42 -0.61
N ARG A 17 0.99 13.53 0.04
CA ARG A 17 0.09 13.46 1.18
C ARG A 17 -1.28 12.87 0.83
N TYR A 18 -1.87 13.26 -0.30
CA TYR A 18 -3.17 12.74 -0.74
C TYR A 18 -3.12 11.25 -1.07
N VAL A 19 -2.02 10.79 -1.65
CA VAL A 19 -1.81 9.36 -1.94
C VAL A 19 -1.63 8.58 -0.64
N ALA A 20 -0.82 9.09 0.29
CA ALA A 20 -0.57 8.45 1.57
C ALA A 20 -1.84 8.25 2.43
N THR A 21 -2.85 9.14 2.32
CA THR A 21 -4.12 8.96 3.05
C THR A 21 -4.89 7.69 2.65
N HIS A 22 -4.57 7.12 1.48
CA HIS A 22 -5.19 5.90 0.95
C HIS A 22 -4.37 4.63 1.26
N LEU A 23 -3.47 4.71 2.25
CA LEU A 23 -2.58 3.62 2.67
C LEU A 23 -1.66 3.14 1.54
N ILE A 24 -1.30 4.07 0.64
CA ILE A 24 -0.38 3.80 -0.45
C ILE A 24 1.00 4.29 -0.02
N ASP A 25 1.98 3.41 -0.14
CA ASP A 25 3.38 3.81 -0.06
C ASP A 25 3.74 4.64 -1.30
N VAL A 26 4.00 5.92 -1.07
CA VAL A 26 4.39 6.87 -2.13
C VAL A 26 5.72 6.49 -2.75
N GLY A 27 6.65 5.92 -1.97
CA GLY A 27 7.98 5.56 -2.44
C GLY A 27 7.93 4.54 -3.57
N SER A 28 7.25 3.41 -3.33
CA SER A 28 7.02 2.39 -4.35
C SER A 28 6.26 2.93 -5.56
N LEU A 29 5.25 3.78 -5.37
CA LEU A 29 4.50 4.37 -6.48
C LEU A 29 5.34 5.32 -7.35
N ARG A 30 6.26 6.10 -6.75
CA ARG A 30 7.19 6.97 -7.49
C ARG A 30 8.31 6.18 -8.17
N ALA A 31 8.74 5.06 -7.56
CA ALA A 31 9.76 4.16 -8.09
C ALA A 31 9.23 3.22 -9.20
N ASP A 32 7.92 3.21 -9.45
CA ASP A 32 7.26 2.25 -10.35
C ASP A 32 7.47 0.78 -9.90
N ASP A 33 7.60 0.57 -8.59
CA ASP A 33 7.76 -0.75 -7.98
C ASP A 33 6.37 -1.31 -7.62
N PHE A 34 5.79 -2.02 -8.58
CA PHE A 34 4.47 -2.62 -8.42
C PHE A 34 4.41 -3.63 -7.28
N ASP A 35 5.44 -4.47 -7.13
CA ASP A 35 5.46 -5.52 -6.11
C ASP A 35 5.52 -4.93 -4.70
N ALA A 36 6.36 -3.93 -4.48
CA ALA A 36 6.41 -3.22 -3.20
C ALA A 36 5.11 -2.47 -2.93
N TYR A 37 4.56 -1.77 -3.93
CA TYR A 37 3.28 -1.07 -3.82
C TYR A 37 2.16 -2.01 -3.38
N PHE A 38 2.00 -3.14 -4.07
CA PHE A 38 0.89 -4.05 -3.87
C PHE A 38 0.97 -4.73 -2.50
N ILE A 39 2.15 -5.19 -2.12
CA ILE A 39 2.38 -5.88 -0.84
C ILE A 39 2.26 -4.90 0.34
N ASN A 40 2.92 -3.74 0.28
CA ASN A 40 2.89 -2.78 1.37
C ASN A 40 1.45 -2.29 1.63
N ARG A 41 0.68 -2.06 0.55
CA ARG A 41 -0.72 -1.69 0.66
C ARG A 41 -1.59 -2.80 1.24
N ALA A 42 -1.37 -4.05 0.83
CA ALA A 42 -2.09 -5.20 1.39
C ALA A 42 -1.86 -5.32 2.90
N LYS A 43 -0.60 -5.22 3.36
CA LYS A 43 -0.25 -5.22 4.78
C LYS A 43 -0.89 -4.07 5.54
N ALA A 44 -0.86 -2.85 4.98
CA ALA A 44 -1.46 -1.68 5.62
C ALA A 44 -2.99 -1.80 5.79
N LEU A 45 -3.67 -2.41 4.82
CA LEU A 45 -5.11 -2.70 4.93
C LEU A 45 -5.41 -3.77 5.97
N LEU A 46 -4.63 -4.85 6.00
CA LEU A 46 -4.76 -5.92 7.00
C LEU A 46 -4.58 -5.37 8.42
N GLU A 47 -3.62 -4.47 8.63
CA GLU A 47 -3.43 -3.79 9.91
C GLU A 47 -4.66 -2.97 10.32
N LYS A 48 -5.28 -2.23 9.39
CA LYS A 48 -6.53 -1.50 9.69
C LYS A 48 -7.70 -2.41 10.02
N ILE A 49 -7.81 -3.55 9.34
CA ILE A 49 -8.83 -4.56 9.64
C ILE A 49 -8.58 -5.17 11.02
N SER A 50 -7.34 -5.56 11.33
CA SER A 50 -6.91 -6.09 12.63
C SER A 50 -7.29 -5.13 13.78
N GLN A 51 -6.96 -3.84 13.60
CA GLN A 51 -7.31 -2.77 14.55
C GLN A 51 -8.81 -2.63 14.74
N ALA A 52 -9.59 -2.60 13.64
CA ALA A 52 -11.05 -2.47 13.71
C ALA A 52 -11.72 -3.69 14.34
N MET A 53 -11.17 -4.88 14.14
CA MET A 53 -11.68 -6.13 14.71
C MET A 53 -11.20 -6.37 16.15
N GLY A 54 -10.17 -5.66 16.62
CA GLY A 54 -9.57 -5.84 17.93
C GLY A 54 -8.88 -7.20 18.10
N LYS A 55 -8.46 -7.85 17.02
CA LYS A 55 -7.79 -9.16 17.05
C LYS A 55 -6.84 -9.33 15.87
N PRO A 56 -5.75 -10.12 16.04
CA PRO A 56 -4.81 -10.38 14.96
C PRO A 56 -5.47 -11.20 13.83
N ILE A 57 -4.99 -10.98 12.61
CA ILE A 57 -5.32 -11.81 11.44
C ILE A 57 -4.33 -12.97 11.41
N ALA A 58 -4.85 -14.20 11.34
CA ALA A 58 -4.04 -15.41 11.31
C ALA A 58 -3.74 -15.85 9.87
N ASN A 59 -2.78 -16.77 9.72
CA ASN A 59 -2.43 -17.44 8.46
C ASN A 59 -1.92 -16.51 7.35
N LEU A 60 -1.28 -15.38 7.69
CA LEU A 60 -0.71 -14.46 6.69
C LEU A 60 0.51 -15.01 5.93
N SER A 61 1.05 -16.15 6.37
CA SER A 61 2.12 -16.88 5.70
C SER A 61 1.63 -18.20 5.06
N GLY A 62 0.31 -18.40 4.96
CA GLY A 62 -0.28 -19.61 4.40
C GLY A 62 0.01 -19.80 2.91
N GLU A 63 -0.12 -21.04 2.43
CA GLU A 63 0.07 -21.38 1.00
C GLU A 63 -0.90 -20.61 0.10
N ASP A 64 -2.13 -20.41 0.56
CA ASP A 64 -3.16 -19.62 -0.12
C ASP A 64 -2.75 -18.15 -0.26
N ILE A 65 -2.11 -17.58 0.77
CA ILE A 65 -1.58 -16.21 0.72
C ILE A 65 -0.38 -16.10 -0.22
N ILE A 66 0.57 -17.04 -0.13
CA ILE A 66 1.73 -17.06 -1.02
C ILE A 66 1.29 -17.24 -2.48
N LEU A 67 0.28 -18.07 -2.74
CA LEU A 67 -0.28 -18.25 -4.09
C LEU A 67 -0.93 -16.96 -4.61
N ALA A 68 -1.61 -16.20 -3.75
CA ALA A 68 -2.32 -14.98 -4.14
C ALA A 68 -1.39 -13.75 -4.26
N PHE A 69 -0.37 -13.63 -3.41
CA PHE A 69 0.47 -12.43 -3.29
C PHE A 69 1.93 -12.66 -3.69
N GLY A 70 2.34 -13.90 -3.96
CA GLY A 70 3.73 -14.26 -4.30
C GLY A 70 4.69 -14.25 -3.10
N LYS A 71 4.24 -13.83 -1.91
CA LYS A 71 5.03 -13.82 -0.67
C LYS A 71 4.12 -13.74 0.57
N PRO A 72 4.63 -14.09 1.77
CA PRO A 72 3.92 -13.90 3.04
C PRO A 72 3.56 -12.42 3.31
N LEU A 73 2.48 -12.22 4.05
CA LEU A 73 1.98 -10.91 4.45
C LEU A 73 2.16 -10.59 5.95
N ASP A 74 2.78 -11.48 6.72
CA ASP A 74 3.16 -11.25 8.13
C ASP A 74 4.36 -10.30 8.31
#